data_AF-A0A4R2BR39-F1
#
_entry.id   AF-A0A4R2BR39-F1
#
_cell.length_a   1.000
_cell.length_b   1.000
_cell.length_c   1.000
_cell.angle_alpha   90.00
_cell.angle_beta   90.00
_cell.angle_gamma   90.00
#
_symmetry.space_group_name_H-M   'P 1'
#
loop_
_entity.id
_entity.type
_entity.pdbx_description
1 polymer ?
#
loop_
_entity_poly.entity_id
_entity_poly.type
_entity_poly.pdbx_seq_one_letter_code
_entity_poly.pdbx_strand_id
1 'polypeptide(L)' 'MLRPGGRLGISDVVAEDHLTPAARAARGSHVGCVAGCLAITEYRDHLTTAGFTDIELTPTHQVTDGVHSAIVRASRPAR' A
#
# COMPACT_ATOMS: atom_id res chain seq x y z
N MET A 1 9.76 7.13 -14.63
CA MET A 1 10.33 7.63 -13.35
C MET A 1 9.77 9.01 -13.05
N LEU A 2 9.59 9.34 -11.77
CA LEU A 2 9.14 10.67 -11.35
C LEU A 2 10.29 11.67 -11.40
N ARG A 3 10.01 12.89 -11.86
CA ARG A 3 10.95 14.03 -11.74
C ARG A 3 11.01 14.51 -10.27
N PRO A 4 12.04 15.29 -9.88
CA PRO A 4 12.03 15.99 -8.59
C PRO A 4 10.72 16.75 -8.40
N GLY A 5 10.12 16.66 -7.20
CA GLY A 5 8.81 17.24 -6.91
C GLY A 5 7.63 16.48 -7.55
N GLY A 6 7.85 15.29 -8.13
CA GLY A 6 6.79 14.46 -8.69
C GLY A 6 5.81 13.93 -7.62
N ARG A 7 4.65 13.43 -8.06
CA ARG A 7 3.62 12.82 -7.20
C ARG A 7 3.32 11.40 -7.64
N LEU A 8 3.11 10.52 -6.67
CA LEU A 8 2.55 9.18 -6.81
C LEU A 8 1.08 9.25 -6.38
N GLY A 9 0.20 8.67 -7.19
CA GLY A 9 -1.22 8.52 -6.90
C GLY A 9 -1.74 7.27 -7.57
N ILE A 10 -2.02 6.22 -6.79
CA ILE A 10 -2.47 4.92 -7.30
C ILE A 10 -3.58 4.34 -6.42
N SER A 11 -4.25 3.30 -6.91
CA SER A 11 -5.08 2.41 -6.09
C SER A 11 -4.36 1.08 -5.96
N ASP A 12 -4.35 0.51 -4.76
CA ASP A 12 -3.70 -0.77 -4.47
C ASP A 12 -4.47 -1.56 -3.40
N VAL A 13 -4.16 -2.84 -3.23
CA VAL A 13 -4.70 -3.69 -2.16
C VAL A 13 -3.74 -3.68 -0.98
N VAL A 14 -4.25 -3.42 0.22
CA VAL A 14 -3.48 -3.35 1.47
C VAL A 14 -4.14 -4.17 2.57
N ALA A 15 -3.34 -4.73 3.46
CA ALA A 15 -3.80 -5.44 4.65
C ALA A 15 -3.73 -4.57 5.90
N GLU A 16 -4.55 -4.91 6.89
CA GLU A 16 -4.39 -4.40 8.24
C GLU A 16 -3.12 -4.96 8.91
N ASP A 17 -2.49 -4.16 9.78
CA ASP A 17 -1.17 -4.46 10.35
C ASP A 17 -1.14 -5.74 11.21
N HIS A 18 -2.28 -6.15 11.74
CA HIS A 18 -2.39 -7.37 12.55
C HIS A 18 -2.36 -8.66 11.73
N LEU A 19 -2.47 -8.58 10.38
CA LEU A 19 -2.47 -9.74 9.51
C LEU A 19 -1.05 -10.16 9.13
N THR A 20 -0.69 -11.40 9.49
CA THR A 20 0.56 -12.03 9.06
C THR A 20 0.52 -12.36 7.56
N PRO A 21 1.68 -12.49 6.89
CA PRO A 21 1.73 -12.89 5.47
C PRO A 21 0.98 -14.20 5.18
N ALA A 22 1.08 -15.19 6.07
CA ALA A 22 0.33 -16.45 5.95
C ALA A 22 -1.20 -16.22 6.04
N ALA A 23 -1.64 -15.33 6.93
CA ALA A 23 -3.04 -14.98 7.07
C ALA A 23 -3.58 -14.19 5.86
N ARG A 24 -2.75 -13.40 5.18
CA ARG A 24 -3.09 -12.73 3.91
C ARG A 24 -3.20 -13.75 2.78
N ALA A 25 -2.24 -14.67 2.66
CA ALA A 25 -2.24 -15.74 1.67
C ALA A 25 -3.43 -16.71 1.80
N ALA A 26 -3.89 -16.98 3.03
CA ALA A 26 -5.08 -17.80 3.26
C ALA A 26 -6.39 -17.12 2.82
N ARG A 27 -6.43 -15.79 2.73
CA ARG A 27 -7.65 -15.01 2.43
C ARG A 27 -7.89 -14.74 0.94
N GLY A 28 -6.92 -15.01 0.08
CA GLY A 28 -7.10 -14.80 -1.35
C GLY A 28 -5.87 -15.18 -2.16
N SER A 29 -5.98 -15.05 -3.49
CA SER A 29 -4.92 -15.44 -4.41
C SER A 29 -3.95 -14.29 -4.70
N HIS A 30 -2.79 -14.64 -5.27
CA HIS A 30 -1.88 -13.64 -5.85
C HIS A 30 -2.50 -12.94 -7.07
N VAL A 31 -3.30 -13.64 -7.88
CA VAL A 31 -3.96 -13.07 -9.06
C VAL A 31 -4.98 -11.99 -8.66
N GLY A 32 -5.62 -12.14 -7.49
CA GLY A 32 -6.47 -11.12 -6.89
C GLY A 32 -5.73 -10.08 -6.04
N CYS A 33 -4.40 -10.07 -6.05
CA CYS A 33 -3.53 -9.20 -5.26
C CYS A 33 -3.63 -9.33 -3.72
N VAL A 34 -4.45 -10.23 -3.18
CA VAL A 34 -4.65 -10.39 -1.73
C VAL A 34 -3.47 -11.09 -1.06
N ALA A 35 -2.98 -12.21 -1.62
CA ALA A 35 -1.90 -12.96 -0.98
C ALA A 35 -0.57 -12.20 -0.86
N GLY A 36 -0.34 -11.27 -1.80
CA GLY A 36 0.89 -10.47 -1.87
C GLY A 36 0.75 -9.06 -1.32
N CYS A 37 -0.41 -8.66 -0.78
CA CYS A 37 -0.59 -7.31 -0.30
C CYS A 37 0.28 -7.01 0.93
N LEU A 38 0.77 -5.77 1.00
CA LEU A 38 1.50 -5.27 2.15
C LEU A 38 0.54 -4.78 3.22
N ALA A 39 0.96 -4.86 4.48
CA ALA A 39 0.30 -4.13 5.55
C ALA A 39 0.51 -2.62 5.35
N ILE A 40 -0.38 -1.81 5.93
CA ILE A 40 -0.33 -0.35 5.82
C ILE A 40 1.02 0.19 6.31
N THR A 41 1.54 -0.32 7.43
CA THR A 41 2.86 0.05 7.97
C THR A 41 3.99 -0.33 7.02
N GLU A 42 4.03 -1.58 6.56
CA GLU A 42 5.04 -2.06 5.59
C GLU A 42 5.05 -1.20 4.31
N TYR A 43 3.87 -0.85 3.80
CA TYR A 43 3.74 -0.01 2.61
C TYR A 43 4.31 1.39 2.87
N ARG A 44 3.96 2.00 4.00
CA ARG A 44 4.46 3.33 4.40
C ARG A 44 5.97 3.32 4.61
N ASP A 45 6.51 2.28 5.23
CA ASP A 45 7.94 2.13 5.48
C ASP A 45 8.71 1.96 4.17
N HIS A 46 8.19 1.17 3.23
CA HIS A 46 8.78 1.02 1.91
C HIS A 46 8.78 2.33 1.11
N LEU A 47 7.66 3.07 1.11
CA LEU A 47 7.60 4.39 0.47
C LEU A 47 8.58 5.38 1.10
N THR A 48 8.66 5.40 2.44
CA THR A 48 9.59 6.26 3.19
C THR A 48 11.04 5.91 2.84
N THR A 49 11.38 4.63 2.86
CA THR A 49 12.72 4.12 2.50
C THR A 49 13.08 4.45 1.05
N ALA A 50 12.09 4.42 0.15
CA ALA A 50 12.27 4.82 -1.25
C ALA A 50 12.44 6.34 -1.43
N GLY A 51 12.32 7.14 -0.38
CA GLY A 51 12.49 8.59 -0.38
C GLY A 51 11.24 9.36 -0.77
N PHE A 52 10.05 8.79 -0.55
CA PHE A 52 8.79 9.51 -0.66
C PHE A 52 8.42 10.19 0.66
N THR A 53 7.73 11.33 0.54
CA THR A 53 7.19 12.14 1.63
C THR A 53 5.68 12.32 1.44
N ASP A 54 5.01 12.98 2.39
CA ASP A 54 3.56 13.25 2.35
C ASP A 54 2.71 11.99 2.06
N ILE A 55 3.07 10.87 2.70
CA ILE A 55 2.48 9.56 2.42
C ILE A 55 1.09 9.46 3.06
N GLU A 56 0.08 9.25 2.21
CA GLU A 56 -1.33 9.01 2.57
C GLU A 56 -1.74 7.65 2.01
N LEU A 57 -2.31 6.79 2.85
CA LEU A 57 -2.94 5.54 2.46
C LEU A 57 -4.36 5.58 3.01
N THR A 58 -5.33 5.79 2.12
CA THR A 58 -6.73 5.96 2.49
C THR A 58 -7.53 4.76 2.02
N PRO A 59 -7.93 3.85 2.92
CA PRO A 59 -8.80 2.73 2.58
C PRO A 59 -10.10 3.22 1.94
N THR A 60 -10.60 2.47 0.96
CA THR A 60 -11.83 2.78 0.22
C THR A 60 -12.93 1.77 0.52
N HIS A 61 -12.76 0.52 0.08
CA HIS A 61 -13.70 -0.56 0.31
C HIS A 61 -12.94 -1.85 0.66
N GLN A 62 -13.62 -2.70 1.42
CA GLN A 62 -13.10 -3.99 1.81
C GLN A 62 -13.12 -4.96 0.63
N VAL A 63 -11.99 -5.62 0.37
CA VAL A 63 -11.85 -6.67 -0.65
C VAL A 63 -12.13 -8.03 -0.02
N THR A 64 -11.58 -8.28 1.16
CA THR A 64 -11.85 -9.43 2.02
C THR A 64 -11.55 -9.05 3.48
N ASP A 65 -11.84 -9.92 4.42
CA ASP A 65 -11.66 -9.65 5.86
C ASP A 65 -10.26 -9.10 6.19
N GLY A 66 -10.20 -7.90 6.77
CA GLY A 66 -8.95 -7.22 7.12
C GLY A 66 -8.08 -6.78 5.93
N VAL A 67 -8.60 -6.79 4.71
CA VAL A 67 -7.90 -6.40 3.48
C VAL A 67 -8.76 -5.44 2.66
N HIS A 68 -8.20 -4.31 2.28
CA HIS A 68 -8.91 -3.19 1.66
C HIS A 68 -8.24 -2.76 0.37
N SER A 69 -9.02 -2.23 -0.58
CA SER A 69 -8.46 -1.37 -1.60
C SER A 69 -8.22 0.01 -0.99
N ALA A 70 -7.09 0.64 -1.28
CA ALA A 70 -6.72 1.95 -0.77
C ALA A 70 -6.23 2.87 -1.88
N ILE A 71 -6.55 4.16 -1.75
CA ILE A 71 -5.89 5.22 -2.53
C ILE A 71 -4.57 5.54 -1.83
N VAL A 72 -3.46 5.36 -2.55
CA VAL A 72 -2.11 5.65 -2.07
C VAL A 72 -1.62 6.91 -2.76
N ARG A 73 -1.20 7.89 -1.96
CA ARG A 73 -0.58 9.14 -2.43
C ARG A 73 0.74 9.37 -1.72
N ALA A 74 1.71 9.89 -2.47
CA ALA A 74 2.99 10.31 -1.92
C ALA A 74 3.69 11.32 -2.86
N SER A 75 4.69 12.04 -2.34
CA SER A 75 5.46 13.03 -3.11
C SER A 75 6.95 12.69 -3.11
N ARG A 76 7.65 12.99 -4.21
CA ARG A 76 9.12 13.08 -4.19
C ARG A 76 9.49 14.49 -3.73
N PRO A 77 10.51 14.65 -2.86
CA PRO A 77 11.07 15.96 -2.55
C PRO A 77 11.45 16.72 -3.82
N ALA A 78 11.30 18.04 -3.79
CA ALA A 78 11.62 18.90 -4.93
C ALA A 78 13.13 19.21 -5.05
N ARG A 79 13.92 18.90 -4.01
CA ARG A 79 15.33 19.23 -3.91
C ARG A 79 16.08 18.24 -3.03
#